data_AF-A0A530YNJ0-F1
#
_entry.id   AF-A0A530YNJ0-F1
#
_cell.length_a   1.000
_cell.length_b   1.000
_cell.length_c   1.000
_cell.angle_alpha   90.00
_cell.angle_beta   90.00
_cell.angle_gamma   90.00
#
_symmetry.space_group_name_H-M   'P 1'
#
loop_
_entity.id
_entity.type
_entity.pdbx_description
1 polymer ?
#
loop_
_entity_poly.entity_id
_entity_poly.type
_entity_poly.pdbx_seq_one_letter_code
_entity_poly.pdbx_strand_id
1 'polypeptide(L)'
;MKIWVNAFIPFDVANYTVPLPDGEFTGMTAIPLPPLARLNPLNDGKPLGAGYLTDQRDFDSDISASCRMQSIADLSRLPAGWQLNNGFNGEHRTSGTTEVDIDTGGRLDSGSADMNRCTWTGGAVPEPEAGASFTQIFYLKAAAYDPLVSAAADIDYEGTFTLTSSPSADGDVVQIDWEVKLDSFPAFEGYVERDGEVTTLFTVPPPEGNTVEDLPGHANRVFSGSTTLFPNIVIGPDQ
;
A
#
# COMPACT_ATOMS: atom_id res chain seq x y z
N MET A 1 -14.62 -10.25 -2.34
CA MET A 1 -13.19 -10.26 -2.67
C MET A 1 -12.65 -8.85 -2.57
N LYS A 2 -11.46 -8.69 -2.00
CA LYS A 2 -10.76 -7.40 -1.88
C LYS A 2 -9.33 -7.55 -2.37
N ILE A 3 -8.81 -6.53 -3.05
CA ILE A 3 -7.38 -6.43 -3.37
C ILE A 3 -6.88 -5.18 -2.67
N TRP A 4 -5.72 -5.23 -2.02
CA TRP A 4 -5.11 -4.02 -1.48
C TRP A 4 -3.61 -4.01 -1.65
N VAL A 5 -3.07 -2.79 -1.71
CA VAL A 5 -1.65 -2.49 -1.79
C VAL A 5 -1.31 -1.51 -0.68
N ASN A 6 -0.24 -1.80 0.06
CA ASN A 6 0.28 -0.94 1.11
C ASN A 6 1.68 -0.45 0.72
N ALA A 7 1.96 0.79 1.10
CA ALA A 7 3.30 1.31 1.33
C ALA A 7 3.46 1.59 2.83
N PHE A 8 4.53 1.09 3.43
CA PHE A 8 4.82 1.25 4.86
C PHE A 8 6.33 1.28 5.09
N ILE A 9 6.76 1.94 6.17
CA ILE A 9 8.15 1.94 6.62
C ILE A 9 8.29 0.84 7.67
N PRO A 10 9.05 -0.25 7.41
CA PRO A 10 9.22 -1.31 8.39
C PRO A 10 9.82 -0.82 9.70
N PHE A 11 9.62 -1.58 10.78
CA PHE A 11 10.25 -1.34 12.08
C PHE A 11 11.78 -1.21 11.95
N ASP A 12 12.40 -2.02 11.09
CA ASP A 12 13.84 -1.97 10.82
C ASP A 12 14.09 -1.80 9.32
N VAL A 13 14.79 -0.73 8.96
CA VAL A 13 15.38 -0.55 7.63
C VAL A 13 16.88 -0.48 7.84
N ALA A 14 17.57 -1.49 7.31
CA ALA A 14 19.00 -1.68 7.50
C ALA A 14 19.78 -0.38 7.27
N ASN A 15 20.54 0.03 8.29
CA ASN A 15 21.38 1.24 8.32
C ASN A 15 20.62 2.57 8.18
N TYR A 16 19.29 2.61 8.39
CA TYR A 16 18.51 3.83 8.24
C TYR A 16 17.59 4.14 9.42
N THR A 17 16.94 3.13 10.02
CA THR A 17 16.09 3.33 11.20
C THR A 17 16.90 3.60 12.46
N VAL A 18 16.44 4.54 13.28
CA VAL A 18 17.02 4.93 14.55
C VAL A 18 16.07 4.49 15.68
N PRO A 19 16.53 3.69 16.66
CA PRO A 19 15.73 3.36 17.83
C PRO A 19 15.58 4.59 18.72
N LEU A 20 14.40 4.76 19.32
CA LEU A 20 14.12 5.82 20.28
C LEU A 20 14.36 5.27 21.71
N PRO A 21 15.45 5.67 22.38
CA PRO A 21 15.84 5.07 23.66
C PRO A 21 15.01 5.59 24.84
N ASP A 22 14.42 6.78 24.71
CA ASP A 22 13.71 7.51 25.76
C ASP A 22 12.44 8.16 25.19
N GLY A 23 11.62 8.79 26.04
CA GLY A 23 10.47 9.60 25.63
C GLY A 23 9.15 8.83 25.42
N GLU A 24 8.17 9.51 24.81
CA GLU A 24 6.80 8.98 24.58
C GLU A 24 6.82 7.68 23.77
N PHE A 25 7.76 7.57 22.83
CA PHE A 25 7.87 6.45 21.89
C PHE A 25 9.06 5.54 22.19
N THR A 26 9.47 5.44 23.46
CA THR A 26 10.56 4.56 23.87
C THR A 26 10.36 3.14 23.33
N GLY A 27 11.38 2.59 22.67
CA GLY A 27 11.35 1.24 22.08
C GLY A 27 10.76 1.16 20.67
N MET A 28 10.24 2.26 20.13
CA MET A 28 9.88 2.39 18.72
C MET A 28 11.10 2.82 17.89
N THR A 29 10.95 2.76 16.56
CA THR A 29 11.95 3.29 15.62
C THR A 29 11.41 4.47 14.82
N ALA A 30 12.31 5.34 14.41
CA ALA A 30 12.05 6.46 13.51
C ALA A 30 13.06 6.49 12.36
N ILE A 31 12.73 7.19 11.29
CA ILE A 31 13.67 7.59 10.25
C ILE A 31 14.00 9.08 10.38
N PRO A 32 15.25 9.52 10.16
CA PRO A 32 15.61 10.92 10.28
C PRO A 32 14.98 11.77 9.16
N LEU A 33 14.70 13.05 9.44
CA LEU A 33 14.40 14.03 8.39
C LEU A 33 15.60 14.10 7.42
N PRO A 34 15.40 13.89 6.11
CA PRO A 34 16.51 13.81 5.16
C PRO A 34 17.26 15.15 5.07
N PRO A 35 18.60 15.12 4.92
CA PRO A 35 19.40 16.33 4.70
C PRO A 35 18.88 17.22 3.57
N LEU A 36 18.40 16.64 2.46
CA LEU A 36 17.82 17.43 1.37
C LEU A 36 16.61 18.26 1.79
N ALA A 37 15.76 17.78 2.70
CA ALA A 37 14.61 18.55 3.20
C ALA A 37 15.03 19.77 4.03
N ARG A 38 16.22 19.76 4.64
CA ARG A 38 16.80 20.90 5.37
C ARG A 38 17.21 22.04 4.46
N LEU A 39 17.38 21.80 3.16
CA LEU A 39 17.73 22.84 2.19
C LEU A 39 16.53 23.72 1.81
N ASN A 40 15.30 23.31 2.17
CA ASN A 40 14.10 24.10 1.98
C ASN A 40 13.87 25.01 3.20
N PRO A 41 13.91 26.35 3.05
CA PRO A 41 13.74 27.29 4.17
C PRO A 41 12.40 27.15 4.91
N LEU A 42 11.38 26.57 4.29
CA LEU A 42 10.10 26.29 4.93
C LEU A 42 10.20 25.18 6.01
N ASN A 43 11.32 24.46 6.07
CA ASN A 43 11.62 23.46 7.09
C ASN A 43 12.63 23.95 8.16
N ASP A 44 13.08 25.22 8.12
CA ASP A 44 14.11 25.77 9.04
C ASP A 44 13.69 25.71 10.52
N GLY A 45 12.38 25.67 10.79
CA GLY A 45 11.84 25.58 12.15
C GLY A 45 11.96 24.19 12.78
N LYS A 46 12.33 23.15 12.03
CA LYS A 46 12.43 21.77 12.54
C LYS A 46 13.74 21.58 13.34
N PRO A 47 13.71 20.96 14.53
CA PRO A 47 14.93 20.70 15.32
C PRO A 47 15.88 19.77 14.57
N LEU A 48 17.18 19.80 14.85
CA LEU A 48 18.17 18.95 14.17
C LEU A 48 17.90 17.45 14.34
N GLY A 49 17.36 17.05 15.48
CA GLY A 49 16.90 15.69 15.77
C GLY A 49 15.51 15.35 15.22
N ALA A 50 14.90 16.15 14.33
CA ALA A 50 13.60 15.79 13.76
C ALA A 50 13.67 14.49 12.95
N GLY A 51 12.72 13.60 13.20
CA GLY A 51 12.50 12.35 12.47
C GLY A 51 11.03 11.94 12.49
N TYR A 52 10.73 10.78 11.92
CA TYR A 52 9.36 10.30 11.73
C TYR A 52 9.26 8.84 12.14
N LEU A 53 8.30 8.51 13.00
CA LEU A 53 8.08 7.12 13.40
C LEU A 53 7.89 6.23 12.19
N THR A 54 8.47 5.02 12.22
CA THR A 54 8.16 3.94 11.28
C THR A 54 6.77 3.35 11.59
N ASP A 55 6.29 2.43 10.77
CA ASP A 55 5.01 1.73 10.98
C ASP A 55 5.08 0.63 12.06
N GLN A 56 6.25 0.45 12.70
CA GLN A 56 6.48 -0.49 13.81
C GLN A 56 6.09 -1.94 13.50
N ARG A 57 6.24 -2.37 12.25
CA ARG A 57 5.89 -3.72 11.80
C ARG A 57 6.82 -4.22 10.69
N ASP A 58 6.68 -5.50 10.36
CA ASP A 58 7.17 -6.09 9.11
C ASP A 58 5.98 -6.27 8.14
N PHE A 59 6.16 -7.04 7.07
CA PHE A 59 5.09 -7.43 6.16
C PHE A 59 3.93 -8.09 6.91
N ASP A 60 2.72 -7.59 6.67
CA ASP A 60 1.52 -8.00 7.40
C ASP A 60 0.30 -7.98 6.49
N SER A 61 -0.36 -9.14 6.40
CA SER A 61 -1.56 -9.32 5.59
C SER A 61 -2.84 -8.83 6.27
N ASP A 62 -2.80 -8.33 7.51
CA ASP A 62 -3.96 -7.67 8.10
C ASP A 62 -4.26 -6.38 7.32
N ILE A 63 -5.48 -6.28 6.77
CA ILE A 63 -5.91 -5.09 6.04
C ILE A 63 -5.81 -3.81 6.89
N SER A 64 -5.91 -3.93 8.23
CA SER A 64 -5.81 -2.84 9.19
C SER A 64 -4.38 -2.51 9.66
N ALA A 65 -3.36 -3.22 9.16
CA ALA A 65 -1.96 -2.94 9.49
C ALA A 65 -1.58 -1.48 9.18
N SER A 66 -0.71 -0.91 10.04
CA SER A 66 -0.27 0.49 9.87
C SER A 66 0.37 0.72 8.50
N CYS A 67 0.13 1.87 7.89
CA CYS A 67 0.70 2.20 6.59
C CYS A 67 0.91 3.70 6.39
N ARG A 68 1.88 4.04 5.53
CA ARG A 68 1.98 5.39 4.97
C ARG A 68 0.87 5.64 3.97
N MET A 69 0.59 4.64 3.14
CA MET A 69 -0.42 4.72 2.08
C MET A 69 -1.00 3.34 1.82
N GLN A 70 -2.33 3.22 1.81
CA GLN A 70 -3.03 2.00 1.44
C GLN A 70 -4.11 2.29 0.42
N SER A 71 -4.22 1.41 -0.58
CA SER A 71 -5.25 1.44 -1.62
C SER A 71 -5.98 0.12 -1.65
N ILE A 72 -7.31 0.13 -1.46
CA ILE A 72 -8.17 -1.05 -1.38
C ILE A 72 -9.22 -1.00 -2.50
N ALA A 73 -9.24 -2.04 -3.32
CA ALA A 73 -10.33 -2.34 -4.25
C ALA A 73 -11.25 -3.39 -3.63
N ASP A 74 -12.48 -3.02 -3.26
CA ASP A 74 -13.52 -3.96 -2.83
C ASP A 74 -14.41 -4.39 -4.01
N LEU A 75 -14.11 -5.56 -4.55
CA LEU A 75 -14.78 -6.12 -5.73
C LEU A 75 -16.15 -6.73 -5.39
N SER A 76 -16.47 -6.92 -4.10
CA SER A 76 -17.81 -7.38 -3.69
C SER A 76 -18.89 -6.31 -3.88
N ARG A 77 -18.47 -5.05 -3.99
CA ARG A 77 -19.36 -3.90 -4.21
C ARG A 77 -19.62 -3.61 -5.69
N LEU A 78 -19.07 -4.42 -6.60
CA LEU A 78 -19.35 -4.29 -8.03
C LEU A 78 -20.72 -4.93 -8.33
N PRO A 79 -21.72 -4.17 -8.79
CA PRO A 79 -22.96 -4.75 -9.28
C PRO A 79 -22.70 -5.70 -10.45
N ALA A 80 -23.58 -6.67 -10.66
CA ALA A 80 -23.63 -7.41 -11.92
C ALA A 80 -23.83 -6.41 -13.08
N GLY A 81 -23.05 -6.55 -14.17
CA GLY A 81 -23.12 -5.71 -15.36
C GLY A 81 -22.56 -4.29 -15.24
N TRP A 82 -21.73 -4.01 -14.22
CA TRP A 82 -21.23 -2.67 -13.98
C TRP A 82 -20.07 -2.24 -14.91
N GLN A 83 -20.16 -1.02 -15.43
CA GLN A 83 -19.10 -0.39 -16.22
C GLN A 83 -18.24 0.50 -15.31
N LEU A 84 -16.94 0.17 -15.21
CA LEU A 84 -15.92 0.93 -14.44
C LEU A 84 -15.57 2.30 -15.02
N ASN A 85 -16.39 2.84 -15.92
CA ASN A 85 -16.03 4.01 -16.71
C ASN A 85 -16.10 5.34 -15.97
N ASN A 86 -16.54 5.44 -14.70
CA ASN A 86 -16.56 6.74 -13.99
C ASN A 86 -16.82 6.73 -12.45
N GLY A 87 -16.51 5.68 -11.70
CA GLY A 87 -16.85 5.75 -10.25
C GLY A 87 -16.41 4.64 -9.30
N PHE A 88 -15.51 3.74 -9.68
CA PHE A 88 -14.91 2.86 -8.67
C PHE A 88 -13.85 3.62 -7.89
N ASN A 89 -14.27 4.42 -6.93
CA ASN A 89 -13.35 4.94 -5.93
C ASN A 89 -13.17 3.84 -4.90
N GLY A 90 -12.08 3.07 -5.04
CA GLY A 90 -11.61 2.23 -3.95
C GLY A 90 -11.37 3.06 -2.68
N GLU A 91 -11.19 2.38 -1.56
CA GLU A 91 -10.83 3.06 -0.31
C GLU A 91 -9.33 3.36 -0.34
N HIS A 92 -8.96 4.61 -0.05
CA HIS A 92 -7.57 5.02 0.09
C HIS A 92 -7.39 5.65 1.46
N ARG A 93 -6.39 5.19 2.22
CA ARG A 93 -6.15 5.68 3.59
C ARG A 93 -4.68 5.71 3.96
N THR A 94 -4.41 6.37 5.08
CA THR A 94 -3.09 6.48 5.71
C THR A 94 -3.26 6.39 7.22
N SER A 95 -2.29 5.80 7.92
CA SER A 95 -2.23 5.84 9.39
C SER A 95 -1.75 7.20 9.92
N GLY A 96 -1.31 8.08 9.03
CA GLY A 96 -0.72 9.36 9.34
C GLY A 96 0.79 9.27 9.62
N THR A 97 1.40 10.44 9.73
CA THR A 97 2.79 10.65 10.12
C THR A 97 2.82 11.23 11.53
N THR A 98 3.75 10.74 12.35
CA THR A 98 4.12 11.36 13.62
C THR A 98 5.56 11.81 13.56
N GLU A 99 5.79 13.12 13.68
CA GLU A 99 7.13 13.71 13.80
C GLU A 99 7.59 13.61 15.25
N VAL A 100 8.84 13.23 15.43
CA VAL A 100 9.48 13.03 16.74
C VAL A 100 10.85 13.68 16.77
N ASP A 101 11.28 14.04 17.96
CA ASP A 101 12.68 14.34 18.25
C ASP A 101 13.39 13.01 18.54
N ILE A 102 14.31 12.60 17.67
CA ILE A 102 14.98 11.29 17.75
C ILE A 102 15.97 11.20 18.92
N ASP A 103 16.43 12.34 19.44
CA ASP A 103 17.36 12.38 20.57
C ASP A 103 16.62 12.18 21.90
N THR A 104 15.36 12.61 21.99
CA THR A 104 14.56 12.58 23.22
C THR A 104 13.34 11.65 23.17
N GLY A 105 12.96 11.18 21.98
CA GLY A 105 11.73 10.43 21.69
C GLY A 105 10.44 11.20 21.98
N GLY A 106 10.51 12.52 22.09
CA GLY A 106 9.33 13.37 22.29
C GLY A 106 8.58 13.61 20.97
N ARG A 107 7.24 13.64 21.02
CA ARG A 107 6.40 14.04 19.89
C ARG A 107 6.61 15.52 19.56
N LEU A 108 6.79 15.83 18.28
CA LEU A 108 6.87 17.19 17.76
C LEU A 108 5.58 17.61 17.06
N ASP A 109 5.06 16.76 16.17
CA ASP A 109 3.84 17.03 15.41
C ASP A 109 3.20 15.74 14.87
N SER A 110 2.01 15.83 14.28
CA SER A 110 1.34 14.73 13.58
C SER A 110 0.43 15.24 12.46
N GLY A 111 0.34 14.49 11.37
CA GLY A 111 -0.52 14.84 10.23
C GLY A 111 -0.96 13.62 9.44
N SER A 112 -1.98 13.78 8.61
CA SER A 112 -2.44 12.75 7.68
C SER A 112 -2.17 13.20 6.25
N ALA A 113 -1.55 12.32 5.46
CA ALA A 113 -1.28 12.59 4.05
C ALA A 113 -2.59 12.77 3.26
N ASP A 114 -2.56 13.64 2.26
CA ASP A 114 -3.68 13.79 1.33
C ASP A 114 -3.71 12.63 0.32
N MET A 115 -4.80 11.85 0.36
CA MET A 115 -5.01 10.67 -0.47
C MET A 115 -5.76 10.98 -1.79
N ASN A 116 -6.07 12.24 -2.10
CA ASN A 116 -6.87 12.64 -3.27
C ASN A 116 -6.26 12.29 -4.64
N ARG A 117 -4.96 11.95 -4.68
CA ARG A 117 -4.27 11.50 -5.91
C ARG A 117 -4.22 9.99 -6.04
N CYS A 118 -4.79 9.27 -5.10
CA CYS A 118 -4.94 7.83 -5.16
C CYS A 118 -6.28 7.48 -5.82
N THR A 119 -6.23 6.59 -6.78
CA THR A 119 -7.39 6.18 -7.55
C THR A 119 -7.27 4.74 -8.00
N TRP A 120 -8.40 4.05 -7.96
CA TRP A 120 -8.64 2.86 -8.75
C TRP A 120 -9.48 3.22 -9.96
N THR A 121 -9.16 2.63 -11.10
CA THR A 121 -9.97 2.68 -12.32
C THR A 121 -10.05 1.29 -12.93
N GLY A 122 -10.88 1.10 -13.95
CA GLY A 122 -10.92 -0.19 -14.64
C GLY A 122 -11.62 -0.11 -15.99
N GLY A 123 -11.45 -1.16 -16.79
CA GLY A 123 -12.13 -1.28 -18.07
C GLY A 123 -13.60 -1.67 -17.92
N ALA A 124 -14.45 -1.26 -18.86
CA ALA A 124 -15.79 -1.82 -18.94
C ALA A 124 -15.71 -3.30 -19.35
N VAL A 125 -16.36 -4.18 -18.59
CA VAL A 125 -16.59 -5.55 -19.01
C VAL A 125 -18.09 -5.71 -19.24
N PRO A 126 -18.51 -6.29 -20.37
CA PRO A 126 -19.90 -6.66 -20.56
C PRO A 126 -20.39 -7.52 -19.39
N GLU A 127 -21.66 -7.40 -19.02
CA GLU A 127 -22.24 -8.34 -18.06
C GLU A 127 -21.98 -9.77 -18.54
N PRO A 128 -21.26 -10.59 -17.75
CA PRO A 128 -20.99 -11.94 -18.18
C PRO A 128 -22.29 -12.73 -18.21
N GLU A 129 -22.47 -13.54 -19.26
CA GLU A 129 -23.55 -14.54 -19.26
C GLU A 129 -23.37 -15.47 -18.06
N ALA A 130 -24.47 -15.88 -17.45
CA ALA A 130 -24.43 -16.78 -16.30
C ALA A 130 -23.67 -18.07 -16.66
N GLY A 131 -22.63 -18.39 -15.91
CA GLY A 131 -21.78 -19.56 -16.18
C GLY A 131 -20.81 -19.38 -17.35
N ALA A 132 -20.51 -18.14 -17.76
CA ALA A 132 -19.41 -17.83 -18.66
C ALA A 132 -18.18 -17.29 -17.91
N SER A 133 -16.99 -17.56 -18.46
CA SER A 133 -15.76 -16.90 -18.01
C SER A 133 -15.80 -15.41 -18.33
N PHE A 134 -15.15 -14.60 -17.49
CA PHE A 134 -14.98 -13.18 -17.75
C PHE A 134 -13.60 -12.70 -17.34
N THR A 135 -13.15 -11.61 -17.98
CA THR A 135 -11.89 -10.94 -17.64
C THR A 135 -12.15 -9.48 -17.34
N GLN A 136 -11.63 -9.00 -16.22
CA GLN A 136 -11.72 -7.62 -15.76
C GLN A 136 -10.33 -7.07 -15.48
N ILE A 137 -10.05 -5.87 -16.00
CA ILE A 137 -8.77 -5.18 -15.77
C ILE A 137 -9.03 -3.98 -14.86
N PHE A 138 -8.20 -3.84 -13.83
CA PHE A 138 -8.16 -2.71 -12.91
C PHE A 138 -6.81 -2.01 -13.01
N TYR A 139 -6.82 -0.69 -12.87
CA TYR A 139 -5.62 0.12 -12.81
C TYR A 139 -5.58 0.87 -11.48
N LEU A 140 -4.45 0.81 -10.81
CA LEU A 140 -4.14 1.53 -9.60
C LEU A 140 -3.16 2.64 -9.93
N LYS A 141 -3.43 3.84 -9.44
CA LYS A 141 -2.46 4.92 -9.38
C LYS A 141 -2.55 5.58 -8.01
N ALA A 142 -1.44 5.66 -7.30
CA ALA A 142 -1.39 6.24 -5.96
C ALA A 142 -0.14 7.09 -5.77
N ALA A 143 -0.34 8.23 -5.12
CA ALA A 143 0.69 9.21 -4.83
C ALA A 143 0.30 10.00 -3.57
N ALA A 144 1.16 10.03 -2.56
CA ALA A 144 0.96 10.81 -1.34
C ALA A 144 2.30 11.28 -0.76
N TYR A 145 2.36 12.53 -0.31
CA TYR A 145 3.53 13.11 0.35
C TYR A 145 3.33 13.24 1.86
N ASP A 146 4.43 13.42 2.59
CA ASP A 146 4.41 13.69 4.02
C ASP A 146 3.87 15.12 4.30
N PRO A 147 2.72 15.27 4.99
CA PRO A 147 2.12 16.57 5.23
C PRO A 147 2.94 17.48 6.16
N LEU A 148 3.91 16.92 6.90
CA LEU A 148 4.75 17.63 7.87
C LEU A 148 6.06 18.12 7.27
N VAL A 149 6.38 17.75 6.02
CA VAL A 149 7.61 18.19 5.32
C VAL A 149 7.22 19.05 4.13
N SER A 150 7.67 20.31 4.13
CA SER A 150 7.46 21.18 2.98
C SER A 150 8.23 20.65 1.76
N ALA A 151 7.51 20.48 0.66
CA ALA A 151 8.01 19.91 -0.59
C ALA A 151 8.60 18.49 -0.42
N ALA A 152 8.00 17.66 0.44
CA ALA A 152 8.27 16.23 0.45
C ALA A 152 8.01 15.62 -0.93
N ALA A 153 8.87 14.68 -1.33
CA ALA A 153 8.60 13.80 -2.44
C ALA A 153 7.40 12.90 -2.11
N ASP A 154 6.70 12.49 -3.15
CA ASP A 154 5.61 11.53 -3.04
C ASP A 154 6.17 10.12 -2.81
N ILE A 155 5.40 9.29 -2.11
CA ILE A 155 5.45 7.85 -2.31
C ILE A 155 4.49 7.55 -3.46
N ASP A 156 5.01 6.99 -4.54
CA ASP A 156 4.27 6.58 -5.73
C ASP A 156 4.20 5.05 -5.85
N TYR A 157 3.02 4.56 -6.23
CA TYR A 157 2.90 3.24 -6.86
C TYR A 157 1.78 3.23 -7.90
N GLU A 158 1.99 2.47 -8.97
CA GLU A 158 0.99 2.21 -10.00
C GLU A 158 0.91 0.71 -10.30
N GLY A 159 -0.23 0.23 -10.79
CA GLY A 159 -0.37 -1.18 -11.09
C GLY A 159 -1.54 -1.50 -12.00
N THR A 160 -1.42 -2.62 -12.70
CA THR A 160 -2.48 -3.23 -13.49
C THR A 160 -2.78 -4.60 -12.91
N PHE A 161 -4.05 -4.86 -12.62
CA PHE A 161 -4.54 -6.15 -12.11
C PHE A 161 -5.56 -6.70 -13.09
N THR A 162 -5.27 -7.86 -13.67
CA THR A 162 -6.16 -8.57 -14.58
C THR A 162 -6.74 -9.77 -13.86
N LEU A 163 -8.04 -9.71 -13.63
CA LEU A 163 -8.81 -10.77 -13.02
C LEU A 163 -9.51 -11.58 -14.09
N THR A 164 -9.30 -12.89 -14.12
CA THR A 164 -10.03 -13.82 -14.98
C THR A 164 -10.81 -14.81 -14.12
N SER A 165 -12.14 -14.76 -14.17
CA SER A 165 -13.00 -15.78 -13.56
C SER A 165 -13.32 -16.86 -14.57
N SER A 166 -13.25 -18.11 -14.15
CA SER A 166 -13.68 -19.28 -14.93
C SER A 166 -14.59 -20.16 -14.09
N PRO A 167 -15.83 -20.40 -14.55
CA PRO A 167 -16.76 -21.30 -13.87
C PRO A 167 -16.17 -22.70 -13.68
N SER A 168 -16.42 -23.31 -12.53
CA SER A 168 -16.13 -24.72 -12.26
C SER A 168 -17.29 -25.39 -11.52
N ALA A 169 -17.25 -26.72 -11.41
CA ALA A 169 -18.29 -27.49 -10.72
C ALA A 169 -18.47 -27.07 -9.25
N ASP A 170 -17.38 -26.63 -8.60
CA ASP A 170 -17.33 -26.29 -7.18
C ASP A 170 -17.40 -24.76 -6.93
N GLY A 171 -17.64 -23.97 -7.99
CA GLY A 171 -17.65 -22.51 -7.98
C GLY A 171 -16.55 -21.91 -8.86
N ASP A 172 -16.55 -20.59 -9.00
CA ASP A 172 -15.63 -19.91 -9.91
C ASP A 172 -14.16 -20.03 -9.46
N VAL A 173 -13.27 -20.39 -10.38
CA VAL A 173 -11.82 -20.25 -10.21
C VAL A 173 -11.41 -18.87 -10.69
N VAL A 174 -10.69 -18.13 -9.87
CA VAL A 174 -10.30 -16.75 -10.17
C VAL A 174 -8.78 -16.66 -10.28
N GLN A 175 -8.28 -16.33 -11.46
CA GLN A 175 -6.88 -15.99 -11.69
C GLN A 175 -6.70 -14.47 -11.60
N ILE A 176 -5.63 -14.03 -10.94
CA ILE A 176 -5.22 -12.62 -10.85
C ILE A 176 -3.80 -12.53 -11.36
N ASP A 177 -3.65 -11.95 -12.54
CA ASP A 177 -2.36 -11.51 -13.06
C ASP A 177 -2.14 -10.05 -12.67
N TRP A 178 -0.94 -9.71 -12.22
CA TRP A 178 -0.64 -8.36 -11.76
C TRP A 178 0.71 -7.90 -12.28
N GLU A 179 0.80 -6.60 -12.55
CA GLU A 179 2.02 -5.87 -12.80
C GLU A 179 1.96 -4.58 -11.98
N VAL A 180 2.98 -4.33 -11.17
CA VAL A 180 3.07 -3.12 -10.34
C VAL A 180 4.39 -2.43 -10.58
N LYS A 181 4.38 -1.12 -10.46
CA LYS A 181 5.56 -0.28 -10.51
C LYS A 181 5.60 0.52 -9.20
N LEU A 182 6.71 0.37 -8.51
CA LEU A 182 6.88 0.81 -7.13
C LEU A 182 8.06 1.79 -7.04
N ASP A 183 7.99 2.71 -6.10
CA ASP A 183 9.13 3.50 -5.71
C ASP A 183 10.25 2.66 -5.06
N SER A 184 11.39 3.32 -4.90
CA SER A 184 12.58 2.76 -4.29
C SER A 184 12.53 2.78 -2.76
N PHE A 185 11.58 3.49 -2.17
CA PHE A 185 11.28 3.53 -0.74
C PHE A 185 9.78 3.83 -0.57
N PRO A 186 9.08 3.35 0.48
CA PRO A 186 9.54 2.48 1.54
C PRO A 186 9.37 0.99 1.15
N ALA A 187 8.85 0.13 2.03
CA ALA A 187 8.44 -1.23 1.68
C ALA A 187 7.03 -1.24 1.08
N PHE A 188 6.76 -2.20 0.20
CA PHE A 188 5.48 -2.38 -0.46
C PHE A 188 5.00 -3.82 -0.35
N GLU A 189 3.69 -4.00 -0.22
CA GLU A 189 3.05 -5.30 -0.16
C GLU A 189 1.68 -5.24 -0.82
N GLY A 190 1.28 -6.36 -1.41
CA GLY A 190 0.01 -6.49 -2.11
C GLY A 190 -0.63 -7.82 -1.77
N TYR A 191 -1.94 -7.80 -1.55
CA TYR A 191 -2.70 -8.97 -1.15
C TYR A 191 -4.05 -9.01 -1.85
N VAL A 192 -4.63 -10.21 -1.87
CA VAL A 192 -6.03 -10.43 -2.22
C VAL A 192 -6.71 -11.27 -1.15
N GLU A 193 -7.91 -10.89 -0.77
CA GLU A 193 -8.79 -11.68 0.10
C GLU A 193 -9.99 -12.19 -0.70
N ARG A 194 -10.24 -13.49 -0.63
CA ARG A 194 -11.45 -14.13 -1.14
C ARG A 194 -12.02 -15.03 -0.07
N ASP A 195 -13.31 -14.84 0.24
CA ASP A 195 -14.06 -15.68 1.17
C ASP A 195 -13.36 -15.87 2.55
N GLY A 196 -12.68 -14.81 3.02
CA GLY A 196 -11.94 -14.78 4.28
C GLY A 196 -10.50 -15.32 4.21
N GLU A 197 -10.07 -15.88 3.08
CA GLU A 197 -8.70 -16.33 2.87
C GLU A 197 -7.88 -15.24 2.18
N VAL A 198 -6.75 -14.88 2.80
CA VAL A 198 -5.82 -13.88 2.28
C VAL A 198 -4.65 -14.54 1.59
N THR A 199 -4.39 -14.15 0.35
CA THR A 199 -3.23 -14.58 -0.43
C THR A 199 -2.30 -13.39 -0.70
N THR A 200 -1.00 -13.60 -0.53
CA THR A 200 0.02 -12.62 -0.89
C THR A 200 0.19 -12.56 -2.39
N LEU A 201 0.09 -11.37 -2.97
CA LEU A 201 0.45 -11.10 -4.36
C LEU A 201 1.95 -10.80 -4.44
N PHE A 202 2.44 -9.86 -3.62
CA PHE A 202 3.85 -9.52 -3.54
C PHE A 202 4.23 -8.92 -2.18
N THR A 203 5.50 -9.04 -1.82
CA THR A 203 6.17 -8.29 -0.76
C THR A 203 7.51 -7.81 -1.29
N VAL A 204 7.80 -6.52 -1.15
CA VAL A 204 8.96 -5.86 -1.73
C VAL A 204 9.56 -4.92 -0.69
N PRO A 205 10.70 -5.28 -0.07
CA PRO A 205 11.39 -4.35 0.83
C PRO A 205 12.01 -3.19 0.04
N PRO A 206 12.36 -2.07 0.72
CA PRO A 206 13.24 -1.08 0.12
C PRO A 206 14.57 -1.77 -0.24
N PRO A 207 15.21 -1.43 -1.37
CA PRO A 207 16.56 -1.88 -1.68
C PRO A 207 17.52 -1.45 -0.57
N GLU A 208 18.56 -2.26 -0.33
CA GLU A 208 19.56 -1.94 0.68
C GLU A 208 20.22 -0.58 0.41
N GLY A 209 20.27 0.27 1.43
CA GLY A 209 20.86 1.61 1.35
C GLY A 209 19.91 2.69 0.83
N ASN A 210 18.74 2.33 0.31
CA ASN A 210 17.75 3.32 -0.12
C ASN A 210 17.02 3.93 1.08
N THR A 211 16.73 5.22 0.96
CA THR A 211 16.08 6.05 1.97
C THR A 211 14.97 6.89 1.34
N VAL A 212 14.37 7.80 2.11
CA VAL A 212 13.43 8.80 1.56
C VAL A 212 14.08 9.73 0.51
N GLU A 213 15.42 9.82 0.45
CA GLU A 213 16.10 10.61 -0.59
C GLU A 213 16.03 9.96 -1.98
N ASP A 214 15.58 8.70 -2.06
CA ASP A 214 15.35 7.96 -3.31
C ASP A 214 13.90 8.03 -3.80
N LEU A 215 13.02 8.77 -3.09
CA LEU A 215 11.64 9.04 -3.50
C LEU A 215 11.49 10.05 -4.66
N PRO A 216 12.32 11.11 -4.81
CA PRO A 216 12.11 12.09 -5.85
C PRO A 216 12.06 11.48 -7.26
N GLY A 217 10.92 11.63 -7.93
CA GLY A 217 10.70 11.08 -9.26
C GLY A 217 9.31 10.47 -9.36
N HIS A 218 9.24 9.35 -10.08
CA HIS A 218 8.06 8.50 -10.16
C HIS A 218 8.49 7.06 -9.90
N ALA A 219 7.55 6.25 -9.40
CA ALA A 219 7.70 4.80 -9.31
C ALA A 219 8.34 4.24 -10.58
N ASN A 220 9.38 3.40 -10.43
CA ASN A 220 10.19 2.92 -11.55
C ASN A 220 10.64 1.46 -11.47
N ARG A 221 10.38 0.76 -10.36
CA ARG A 221 10.70 -0.66 -10.19
C ARG A 221 9.50 -1.51 -10.55
N VAL A 222 9.59 -2.27 -11.64
CA VAL A 222 8.48 -3.09 -12.15
C VAL A 222 8.57 -4.51 -11.59
N PHE A 223 7.44 -5.02 -11.11
CA PHE A 223 7.25 -6.39 -10.65
C PHE A 223 5.97 -6.95 -11.25
N SER A 224 5.94 -8.26 -11.48
CA SER A 224 4.76 -8.93 -12.03
C SER A 224 4.62 -10.34 -11.48
N GLY A 225 3.40 -10.85 -11.45
CA GLY A 225 3.13 -12.22 -11.04
C GLY A 225 1.70 -12.65 -11.34
N SER A 226 1.37 -13.85 -10.91
CA SER A 226 0.06 -14.46 -11.11
C SER A 226 -0.31 -15.33 -9.92
N THR A 227 -1.58 -15.29 -9.52
CA THR A 227 -2.14 -16.07 -8.41
C THR A 227 -3.47 -16.66 -8.84
N THR A 228 -3.73 -17.92 -8.49
CA THR A 228 -5.04 -18.56 -8.70
C THR A 228 -5.73 -18.80 -7.36
N LEU A 229 -6.97 -18.35 -7.25
CA LEU A 229 -7.84 -18.50 -6.10
C LEU A 229 -8.95 -19.50 -6.43
N PHE A 230 -8.99 -20.59 -5.67
CA PHE A 230 -10.02 -21.62 -5.80
C PHE A 230 -11.25 -21.25 -4.96
N PRO A 231 -12.44 -21.77 -5.29
CA PRO A 231 -13.60 -21.60 -4.44
C PRO A 231 -13.39 -22.35 -3.10
N ASN A 232 -13.88 -21.77 -2.00
CA ASN A 232 -13.90 -22.46 -0.72
C ASN A 232 -14.90 -23.61 -0.74
N ILE A 233 -14.40 -24.85 -0.76
CA ILE A 233 -15.24 -26.05 -0.65
C ILE A 233 -15.57 -26.26 0.83
N VAL A 234 -16.79 -25.90 1.24
CA VAL A 234 -17.30 -26.25 2.57
C VAL A 234 -17.69 -27.73 2.54
N ILE A 235 -16.80 -28.60 3.00
CA ILE A 235 -17.15 -30.00 3.25
C ILE A 235 -18.03 -30.03 4.50
N GLY A 236 -19.33 -30.27 4.33
CA GLY A 236 -20.25 -30.43 5.45
C GLY A 236 -19.88 -31.64 6.33
N PRO A 237 -20.30 -31.67 7.61
CA PRO A 237 -19.90 -32.71 8.56
C PRO A 237 -20.43 -34.13 8.28
N ASP A 238 -21.19 -34.34 7.20
CA ASP A 238 -21.88 -35.61 6.90
C ASP A 238 -21.32 -36.34 5.65
N GLN A 239 -20.02 -36.18 5.33
CA GLN A 239 -19.30 -36.98 4.33
C GLN A 239 -18.20 -37.83 4.98
#